data_AF-A0A7V2LJQ0-F1
#
_entry.id   AF-A0A7V2LJQ0-F1
#
_cell.length_a   1.000
_cell.length_b   1.000
_cell.length_c   1.000
_cell.angle_alpha   90.00
_cell.angle_beta   90.00
_cell.angle_gamma   90.00
#
_symmetry.space_group_name_H-M   'P 1'
#
loop_
_entity.id
_entity.type
_entity.pdbx_description
1 polymer ?
#
loop_
_entity_poly.entity_id
_entity_poly.type
_entity_poly.pdbx_seq_one_letter_code
_entity_poly.pdbx_strand_id
1 'polypeptide(L)'
;TATKLAQQRRPDLLLEGPMQYDAAVDEKVGQSKMPGSKVAGRATVLIFPDLNTGNNTYKAVQRETGAIAVGPVLQGLAKPVNDLSRGCTVEDIINTVAITAIQAQQV
;
A
#
# COMPACT_ATOMS: atom_id res chain seq x y z
N THR A 1 -13.47 3.01 -14.40
CA THR A 1 -13.09 2.51 -13.06
C THR A 1 -11.71 3.07 -12.72
N ALA A 2 -11.34 3.12 -11.44
CA ALA A 2 -10.01 3.57 -11.02
C ALA A 2 -8.88 2.80 -11.76
N THR A 3 -9.02 1.47 -11.88
CA THR A 3 -8.11 0.60 -12.64
C THR A 3 -7.89 1.07 -14.08
N LYS A 4 -8.98 1.31 -14.83
CA LYS A 4 -8.89 1.73 -16.24
C LYS A 4 -8.19 3.08 -16.38
N LEU A 5 -8.46 4.03 -15.48
CA LEU A 5 -7.83 5.35 -15.50
C LEU A 5 -6.32 5.24 -15.18
N ALA A 6 -5.96 4.42 -14.20
CA ALA A 6 -4.56 4.18 -13.84
C ALA A 6 -3.78 3.52 -14.98
N GLN A 7 -4.35 2.49 -15.62
CA GLN A 7 -3.76 1.83 -16.80
C GLN A 7 -3.58 2.78 -17.99
N GLN A 8 -4.53 3.68 -18.23
CA GLN A 8 -4.41 4.70 -19.28
C GLN A 8 -3.27 5.70 -19.01
N ARG A 9 -3.08 6.08 -17.74
CA ARG A 9 -2.03 7.04 -17.35
C ARG A 9 -0.64 6.41 -17.23
N ARG A 10 -0.57 5.15 -16.82
CA ARG A 10 0.66 4.39 -16.54
C ARG A 10 0.52 2.96 -17.04
N PRO A 11 0.54 2.74 -18.37
CA PRO A 11 0.40 1.41 -18.96
C PRO A 11 1.59 0.48 -18.67
N ASP A 12 2.69 1.03 -18.18
CA ASP A 12 3.89 0.31 -17.76
C ASP A 12 3.74 -0.40 -16.40
N LEU A 13 2.79 0.03 -15.57
CA LEU A 13 2.57 -0.57 -14.25
C LEU A 13 1.73 -1.85 -14.35
N LEU A 14 2.19 -2.91 -13.70
CA LEU A 14 1.40 -4.12 -13.49
C LEU A 14 0.33 -3.84 -12.43
N LEU A 15 -0.89 -3.55 -12.87
CA LEU A 15 -2.01 -3.26 -11.97
C LEU A 15 -3.32 -3.86 -12.50
N GLU A 16 -4.09 -4.46 -11.60
CA GLU A 16 -5.38 -5.08 -11.90
C GLU A 16 -6.37 -4.84 -10.75
N GLY A 17 -7.65 -4.85 -11.07
CA GLY A 17 -8.74 -4.70 -10.11
C GLY A 17 -10.07 -4.37 -10.79
N PRO A 18 -11.20 -4.40 -10.07
CA PRO A 18 -11.31 -4.67 -8.64
C PRO A 18 -11.01 -6.14 -8.31
N MET A 19 -10.44 -6.38 -7.13
CA MET A 19 -9.98 -7.69 -6.68
C MET A 19 -10.25 -7.86 -5.18
N GLN A 20 -10.59 -9.07 -4.75
CA GLN A 20 -10.70 -9.41 -3.33
C GLN A 20 -9.31 -9.66 -2.75
N TYR A 21 -9.12 -9.44 -1.44
CA TYR A 21 -7.81 -9.56 -0.79
C TYR A 21 -7.20 -10.95 -0.96
N ASP A 22 -7.99 -12.01 -0.79
CA ASP A 22 -7.55 -13.40 -0.97
C ASP A 22 -7.01 -13.66 -2.39
N ALA A 23 -7.71 -13.16 -3.42
CA ALA A 23 -7.27 -13.23 -4.81
C ALA A 23 -6.00 -12.40 -5.08
N ALA A 24 -5.72 -11.38 -4.27
CA ALA A 24 -4.54 -10.53 -4.43
C ALA A 24 -3.28 -11.19 -3.86
N VAL A 25 -3.38 -11.91 -2.75
CA VAL A 25 -2.22 -12.37 -1.98
C VAL A 25 -2.01 -13.88 -1.99
N ASP A 26 -3.04 -14.70 -2.25
CA ASP A 26 -2.91 -16.15 -2.31
C ASP A 26 -2.82 -16.63 -3.76
N GLU A 27 -1.73 -17.33 -4.10
CA GLU A 27 -1.47 -17.78 -5.46
C GLU A 27 -2.57 -18.71 -6.01
N LYS A 28 -3.08 -19.63 -5.19
CA LYS A 28 -4.10 -20.60 -5.63
C LYS A 28 -5.42 -19.90 -5.89
N VAL A 29 -5.83 -19.00 -4.99
CA VAL A 29 -7.06 -18.21 -5.16
C VAL A 29 -6.92 -17.26 -6.34
N GLY A 30 -5.76 -16.61 -6.50
CA GLY A 30 -5.45 -15.73 -7.62
C GLY A 30 -5.53 -16.43 -8.97
N GLN A 31 -4.89 -17.60 -9.12
CA GLN A 31 -4.93 -18.40 -10.34
C GLN A 31 -6.35 -18.89 -10.68
N SER A 32 -7.15 -19.23 -9.65
CA SER A 32 -8.52 -19.70 -9.81
C SER A 32 -9.49 -18.58 -10.21
N LYS A 33 -9.45 -17.44 -9.50
CA LYS A 33 -10.37 -16.31 -9.73
C LYS A 33 -9.96 -15.42 -10.91
N MET A 34 -8.67 -15.32 -11.21
CA MET A 34 -8.11 -14.43 -12.23
C MET A 34 -6.99 -15.12 -13.03
N PRO A 35 -7.35 -16.17 -13.81
CA PRO A 35 -6.37 -16.95 -14.57
C PRO A 35 -5.60 -16.09 -15.58
N GLY A 36 -4.28 -16.25 -15.63
CA GLY A 36 -3.39 -15.50 -16.53
C GLY A 36 -3.04 -14.08 -16.05
N SER A 37 -3.57 -13.64 -14.90
CA SER A 37 -3.19 -12.36 -14.29
C SER A 37 -1.71 -12.33 -13.94
N LYS A 38 -1.06 -11.18 -14.17
CA LYS A 38 0.33 -10.94 -13.75
C LYS A 38 0.42 -10.42 -12.31
N VAL A 39 -0.72 -10.11 -11.69
CA VAL A 39 -0.83 -9.44 -10.37
C VAL A 39 -1.51 -10.33 -9.34
N ALA A 40 -2.56 -11.06 -9.71
CA ALA A 40 -3.33 -11.88 -8.78
C ALA A 40 -2.45 -12.94 -8.09
N GLY A 41 -2.67 -13.11 -6.79
CA GLY A 41 -1.97 -14.06 -5.93
C GLY A 41 -0.51 -13.72 -5.62
N ARG A 42 -0.03 -12.54 -6.03
CA ARG A 42 1.34 -12.07 -5.81
C ARG A 42 1.43 -10.55 -5.67
N ALA A 43 0.31 -9.88 -5.38
CA ALA A 43 0.27 -8.43 -5.28
C ALA A 43 1.08 -7.96 -4.07
N THR A 44 1.96 -6.97 -4.27
CA THR A 44 2.78 -6.35 -3.22
C THR A 44 2.30 -4.96 -2.83
N VAL A 45 1.42 -4.36 -3.64
CA VAL A 45 0.81 -3.04 -3.40
C VAL A 45 -0.70 -3.21 -3.43
N LEU A 46 -1.36 -2.88 -2.32
CA LEU A 46 -2.80 -3.03 -2.14
C LEU A 46 -3.46 -1.66 -2.03
N ILE A 47 -4.30 -1.32 -3.01
CA ILE A 47 -5.04 -0.06 -3.04
C ILE A 47 -6.44 -0.32 -2.51
N PHE A 48 -6.72 0.19 -1.31
CA PHE A 48 -8.02 0.05 -0.67
C PHE A 48 -9.05 1.02 -1.28
N PRO A 49 -10.34 0.63 -1.36
CA PRO A 49 -11.38 1.43 -2.00
C PRO A 49 -11.73 2.70 -1.23
N ASP A 50 -11.46 2.72 0.09
CA ASP A 50 -11.76 3.83 0.99
C ASP A 50 -10.88 3.80 2.25
N LEU A 51 -10.92 4.90 3.00
CA LEU A 51 -10.13 5.09 4.23
C LEU A 51 -10.49 4.10 5.34
N ASN A 52 -11.78 3.76 5.52
CA ASN A 52 -12.20 2.88 6.60
C ASN A 52 -11.67 1.46 6.36
N THR A 53 -11.78 0.96 5.13
CA THR A 53 -11.26 -0.36 4.76
C THR A 53 -9.75 -0.38 4.91
N GLY A 54 -9.04 0.63 4.38
CA GLY A 54 -7.59 0.73 4.52
C GLY A 54 -7.12 0.79 5.98
N ASN A 55 -7.71 1.68 6.79
CA ASN A 55 -7.30 1.88 8.19
C ASN A 55 -7.51 0.64 9.05
N ASN A 56 -8.67 -0.01 8.91
CA ASN A 56 -8.96 -1.23 9.66
C ASN A 56 -8.04 -2.38 9.22
N THR A 57 -7.84 -2.57 7.92
CA THR A 57 -7.04 -3.71 7.44
C THR A 57 -5.57 -3.60 7.84
N TYR A 58 -4.90 -2.45 7.68
CA TYR A 58 -3.48 -2.37 8.04
C TYR A 58 -3.27 -2.53 9.55
N LYS A 59 -4.17 -1.99 10.38
CA LYS A 59 -4.12 -2.15 11.84
C LYS A 59 -4.40 -3.58 12.29
N ALA A 60 -5.37 -4.25 11.66
CA ALA A 60 -5.65 -5.66 11.93
C ALA A 60 -4.42 -6.52 11.59
N VAL A 61 -3.83 -6.34 10.40
CA VAL A 61 -2.61 -7.05 10.01
C VAL A 61 -1.47 -6.78 11.01
N GLN A 62 -1.23 -5.52 11.37
CA GLN A 62 -0.22 -5.16 12.36
C GLN A 62 -0.44 -5.88 13.71
N ARG A 63 -1.68 -5.84 14.23
CA ARG A 63 -2.01 -6.38 15.56
C ARG A 63 -2.00 -7.90 15.61
N GLU A 64 -2.50 -8.56 14.59
CA GLU A 64 -2.65 -10.02 14.57
C GLU A 64 -1.36 -10.74 14.16
N THR A 65 -0.48 -10.09 13.39
CA THR A 65 0.75 -10.72 12.88
C THR A 65 2.01 -10.29 13.60
N GLY A 66 1.96 -9.19 14.37
CA GLY A 66 3.15 -8.53 14.91
C GLY A 66 4.01 -7.86 13.84
N ALA A 67 3.51 -7.73 12.60
CA ALA A 67 4.21 -7.03 11.54
C ALA A 67 4.48 -5.57 11.93
N ILE A 68 5.63 -5.07 11.52
CA ILE A 68 5.99 -3.65 11.68
C ILE A 68 5.18 -2.85 10.66
N ALA A 69 4.43 -1.85 11.16
CA ALA A 69 3.71 -0.91 10.31
C ALA A 69 4.40 0.46 10.40
N VAL A 70 4.98 0.91 9.29
CA VAL A 70 5.64 2.21 9.19
C VAL A 70 4.71 3.22 8.54
N GLY A 71 4.52 4.38 9.16
CA GLY A 71 3.77 5.51 8.59
C GLY A 71 2.76 6.17 9.53
N PRO A 72 1.94 7.11 9.04
CA PRO A 72 1.63 7.38 7.62
C PRO A 72 2.77 8.03 6.83
N VAL A 73 2.97 7.58 5.58
CA VAL A 73 3.91 8.21 4.64
C VAL A 73 3.12 8.96 3.56
N LEU A 74 3.26 10.27 3.52
CA LEU A 74 2.61 11.14 2.54
C LEU A 74 3.40 11.13 1.22
N GLN A 75 2.67 11.29 0.12
CA GLN A 75 3.21 11.29 -1.24
C GLN A 75 2.50 12.33 -2.12
N GLY A 76 3.17 12.80 -3.17
CA GLY A 76 2.60 13.75 -4.13
C GLY A 76 2.68 15.22 -3.73
N LEU A 77 3.43 15.56 -2.68
CA LEU A 77 3.67 16.95 -2.25
C LEU A 77 4.89 17.56 -2.95
N ALA A 78 4.92 18.88 -3.10
CA ALA A 78 6.06 19.60 -3.70
C ALA A 78 7.34 19.55 -2.83
N LYS A 79 7.19 19.37 -1.52
CA LYS A 79 8.27 19.10 -0.58
C LYS A 79 7.80 18.02 0.40
N PRO A 80 8.70 17.17 0.92
CA PRO A 80 8.31 16.08 1.80
C PRO A 80 7.86 16.62 3.15
N VAL A 81 6.70 16.16 3.58
CA VAL A 81 6.13 16.39 4.91
C VAL A 81 5.49 15.06 5.29
N ASN A 82 5.74 14.57 6.49
CA ASN A 82 5.10 13.38 7.01
C ASN A 82 4.51 13.68 8.38
N ASP A 83 3.43 12.98 8.71
CA ASP A 83 2.72 13.10 9.98
C ASP A 83 3.04 11.91 10.87
N LEU A 84 3.04 12.14 12.18
CA LEU A 84 3.25 11.10 13.19
C LEU A 84 1.99 10.94 14.02
N SER A 85 1.62 9.68 14.30
CA SER A 85 0.53 9.39 15.22
C SER A 85 0.88 9.88 16.63
N ARG A 86 -0.12 10.40 17.36
CA ARG A 86 0.03 10.82 18.77
C ARG A 86 0.56 9.71 19.69
N GLY A 87 0.37 8.45 19.32
CA GLY A 87 0.86 7.27 20.06
C GLY A 87 2.10 6.61 19.45
N CYS A 88 2.89 7.33 18.65
CA CYS A 88 4.06 6.78 18.00
C CYS A 88 5.17 6.40 19.00
N THR A 89 5.94 5.38 18.63
CA THR A 89 7.14 4.94 19.35
C THR A 89 8.36 5.73 18.89
N VAL A 90 9.47 5.64 19.64
CA VAL A 90 10.76 6.21 19.20
C VAL A 90 11.19 5.65 17.85
N GLU A 91 10.93 4.37 17.60
CA GLU A 91 11.25 3.71 16.34
C GLU A 91 10.43 4.27 15.17
N ASP A 92 9.13 4.56 15.38
CA ASP A 92 8.29 5.20 14.37
C ASP A 92 8.81 6.60 13.99
N ILE A 93 9.30 7.37 14.97
CA ILE A 93 9.89 8.70 14.74
C ILE A 93 11.15 8.57 13.88
N ILE A 94 12.06 7.66 14.24
CA ILE A 94 13.31 7.43 13.49
C ILE A 94 13.00 7.01 12.05
N ASN A 95 12.09 6.05 11.88
CA ASN A 95 11.68 5.57 10.56
C ASN A 95 11.06 6.68 9.71
N THR A 96 10.20 7.50 10.30
CA THR A 96 9.55 8.61 9.60
C THR A 96 10.56 9.69 9.18
N VAL A 97 11.52 10.02 10.04
CA VAL A 97 12.62 10.96 9.69
C VAL A 97 13.47 10.39 8.56
N ALA A 98 13.85 9.11 8.63
CA ALA A 98 14.65 8.47 7.60
C ALA A 98 13.92 8.47 6.24
N ILE A 99 12.63 8.11 6.23
CA ILE A 99 11.80 8.14 5.01
C ILE A 99 11.68 9.57 4.46
N THR A 100 11.41 10.55 5.32
CA THR A 100 11.30 11.96 4.92
C THR A 100 12.61 12.48 4.29
N ALA A 101 13.75 12.10 4.86
CA ALA A 101 15.07 12.46 4.34
C ALA A 101 15.33 11.84 2.95
N ILE A 102 14.94 10.58 2.74
CA ILE A 102 15.03 9.92 1.43
C ILE A 102 14.11 10.59 0.42
N GLN A 103 12.87 10.91 0.79
CA GLN A 103 11.94 11.64 -0.06
C GLN A 103 12.50 13.01 -0.47
N ALA A 104 13.22 13.69 0.43
CA ALA A 104 13.82 15.00 0.16
C ALA A 104 14.97 14.96 -0.85
N GLN A 105 15.61 13.80 -1.04
CA GLN A 105 16.66 13.62 -2.05
C GLN A 105 16.11 13.43 -3.46
N GLN A 106 14.81 13.12 -3.59
CA GLN A 106 14.13 12.88 -4.88
C GLN A 106 13.38 14.11 -5.39
N VAL A 107 13.49 15.25 -4.69
CA VAL A 107 12.93 16.56 -5.06
C VAL A 107 14.02 17.39 -5.72
#